data_AF-A0A934VU36-F1
#
_entry.id   AF-A0A934VU36-F1
#
_cell.length_a   1.000
_cell.length_b   1.000
_cell.length_c   1.000
_cell.angle_alpha   90.00
_cell.angle_beta   90.00
_cell.angle_gamma   90.00
#
_symmetry.space_group_name_H-M   'P 1'
#
loop_
_entity.id
_entity.type
_entity.pdbx_description
1 polymer ?
#
loop_
_entity_poly.entity_id
_entity_poly.type
_entity_poly.pdbx_seq_one_letter_code
_entity_poly.pdbx_strand_id
1 'polypeptide(L)' 'FVRADVPPTLLITGDRERELLGRYEENAYFYRMMKVAGHADIQLYELDGYGHGMTEPAFPLLLEFVSEKSKQAQQ' A
#
# COMPACT_ATOMS: atom_id res chain seq x y z
N PHE A 1 16.89 5.46 -6.72
CA PHE A 1 17.20 4.98 -5.35
C PHE A 1 15.98 5.18 -4.49
N VAL A 2 15.77 4.32 -3.49
CA VAL A 2 14.67 4.43 -2.51
C VAL A 2 15.11 5.39 -1.39
N ARG A 3 14.21 6.24 -0.88
CA ARG A 3 14.52 7.28 0.13
C ARG A 3 13.48 7.28 1.26
N ALA A 4 13.89 7.71 2.45
CA ALA A 4 13.07 7.70 3.66
C ALA A 4 12.06 8.87 3.74
N ASP A 5 12.47 10.01 3.20
CA ASP A 5 11.82 11.33 3.23
C ASP A 5 10.76 11.48 2.13
N VAL A 6 9.84 10.52 2.07
CA VAL A 6 8.67 10.59 1.18
C VAL A 6 7.38 10.72 1.98
N PRO A 7 6.27 11.18 1.35
CA PRO A 7 4.97 11.20 1.99
C PRO A 7 4.50 9.81 2.45
N PRO A 8 3.53 9.76 3.38
CA PRO A 8 2.89 8.51 3.77
C PRO A 8 2.42 7.73 2.54
N THR A 9 2.67 6.42 2.52
CA THR A 9 2.39 5.58 1.35
C THR A 9 1.46 4.41 1.70
N LEU A 10 0.43 4.20 0.87
CA LEU A 10 -0.49 3.07 0.97
C LEU A 10 -0.38 2.20 -0.29
N LEU A 11 -0.09 0.92 -0.11
CA LEU A 11 -0.09 -0.08 -1.18
C LEU A 11 -1.26 -1.04 -0.95
N ILE A 12 -2.10 -1.23 -1.96
CA ILE A 12 -3.19 -2.21 -1.94
C ILE A 12 -3.09 -3.04 -3.22
N THR A 13 -3.08 -4.36 -3.08
CA THR A 13 -3.00 -5.32 -4.19
C THR A 13 -4.06 -6.39 -4.02
N GLY A 14 -4.51 -7.00 -5.12
CA GLY A 14 -5.26 -8.24 -5.05
C GLY A 14 -4.40 -9.39 -4.51
N ASP A 15 -5.08 -10.49 -4.21
CA ASP A 15 -4.53 -11.81 -3.94
C ASP A 15 -3.50 -12.19 -5.01
N ARG A 16 -2.29 -12.53 -4.58
CA ARG A 16 -1.16 -12.84 -5.47
C ARG A 16 -1.45 -13.94 -6.50
N GLU A 17 -2.37 -14.86 -6.20
CA GLU A 17 -2.72 -15.98 -7.09
C GLU A 17 -3.84 -15.60 -8.08
N ARG A 18 -4.48 -14.43 -7.92
CA ARG A 18 -5.62 -13.96 -8.73
C ARG A 18 -5.37 -12.61 -9.42
N GLU A 19 -4.33 -11.91 -9.01
CA GLU A 19 -3.89 -10.64 -9.56
C GLU A 19 -3.05 -10.84 -10.84
N LEU A 20 -2.64 -9.76 -11.48
CA LEU A 20 -1.60 -9.77 -12.51
C LEU A 20 -0.29 -10.38 -11.98
N LEU A 21 0.35 -11.20 -12.82
CA LEU A 21 1.61 -11.88 -12.53
C LEU A 21 2.65 -10.92 -11.92
N GLY A 22 3.13 -11.25 -10.71
CA GLY A 22 4.20 -10.51 -10.04
C GLY A 22 3.77 -9.22 -9.34
N ARG A 23 2.50 -8.79 -9.47
CA ARG A 23 2.04 -7.50 -8.93
C ARG A 23 2.18 -7.42 -7.41
N TYR A 24 1.82 -8.49 -6.72
CA TYR A 24 1.96 -8.55 -5.27
C TYR A 24 3.45 -8.49 -4.89
N GLU A 25 4.28 -9.29 -5.54
CA GLU A 25 5.71 -9.42 -5.24
C GLU A 25 6.47 -8.12 -5.46
N GLU A 26 6.17 -7.39 -6.55
CA GLU A 26 6.73 -6.06 -6.82
C GLU A 26 6.38 -5.06 -5.72
N ASN A 27 5.13 -5.05 -5.25
CA ASN A 27 4.68 -4.18 -4.17
C ASN A 27 5.28 -4.59 -2.81
N ALA A 28 5.39 -5.89 -2.54
CA ALA A 28 6.03 -6.42 -1.34
C ALA A 28 7.53 -6.08 -1.30
N TYR A 29 8.20 -6.16 -2.45
CA TYR A 29 9.59 -5.75 -2.59
C TYR A 29 9.74 -4.24 -2.34
N PHE A 30 8.91 -3.41 -2.98
CA PHE A 30 8.94 -1.97 -2.75
C PHE A 30 8.70 -1.61 -1.28
N TYR A 31 7.67 -2.19 -0.65
CA TYR A 31 7.39 -2.04 0.78
C TYR A 31 8.61 -2.39 1.63
N ARG A 32 9.25 -3.52 1.38
CA ARG A 32 10.45 -3.95 2.11
C ARG A 32 11.58 -2.95 1.95
N MET A 33 11.81 -2.47 0.72
CA MET A 33 12.87 -1.50 0.45
C MET A 33 12.62 -0.15 1.10
N MET A 34 11.36 0.29 1.18
CA MET A 34 10.97 1.50 1.92
C MET A 34 11.30 1.37 3.42
N LYS A 35 10.99 0.22 4.04
CA LYS A 35 11.36 -0.05 5.43
C LYS A 35 12.88 -0.09 5.64
N VAL A 36 13.62 -0.72 4.73
CA VAL A 36 15.10 -0.75 4.77
C VAL A 36 15.69 0.66 4.65
N ALA A 37 15.10 1.51 3.83
CA ALA A 37 15.52 2.91 3.68
C ALA A 37 15.17 3.78 4.91
N GLY A 38 14.40 3.26 5.88
CA GLY A 38 13.99 4.00 7.08
C GLY A 38 12.65 4.73 6.96
N HIS A 39 11.89 4.50 5.89
CA HIS A 39 10.54 5.06 5.77
C HIS A 39 9.54 4.25 6.61
N ALA A 40 9.14 4.79 7.76
CA ALA A 40 8.23 4.11 8.67
C ALA A 40 6.77 4.18 8.21
N ASP A 41 6.34 5.26 7.56
CA ASP A 41 4.95 5.56 7.26
C ASP A 41 4.45 4.96 5.94
N ILE A 42 4.55 3.63 5.85
CA ILE A 42 4.08 2.85 4.71
C ILE A 42 3.31 1.61 5.16
N GLN A 43 2.22 1.32 4.47
CA GLN A 43 1.33 0.19 4.67
C GLN A 43 1.19 -0.63 3.38
N LEU A 44 1.00 -1.95 3.50
CA LEU A 44 0.77 -2.87 2.39
C LEU A 44 -0.38 -3.81 2.77
N TYR A 45 -1.42 -3.86 1.93
CA TYR A 45 -2.54 -4.79 2.05
C TYR A 45 -2.63 -5.70 0.84
N GLU A 46 -2.77 -6.99 1.09
CA GLU A 46 -3.17 -8.00 0.11
C GLU A 46 -4.64 -8.34 0.35
N LEU A 47 -5.46 -8.21 -0.69
CA LEU A 47 -6.88 -8.49 -0.61
C LEU A 47 -7.15 -9.93 -1.05
N ASP A 48 -7.00 -10.85 -0.09
CA ASP A 48 -7.23 -12.29 -0.29
C ASP A 48 -8.59 -12.57 -0.95
N GLY A 49 -8.59 -13.43 -1.97
CA GLY A 49 -9.77 -13.77 -2.76
C GLY A 49 -10.14 -12.76 -3.86
N TYR A 50 -9.51 -11.58 -3.93
CA TYR A 50 -9.76 -10.59 -4.99
C TYR A 50 -8.60 -10.52 -5.99
N GLY A 51 -8.89 -10.43 -7.29
CA GLY A 51 -7.87 -10.21 -8.33
C GLY A 51 -7.73 -8.73 -8.70
N HIS A 52 -7.30 -8.44 -9.93
CA HIS A 52 -7.04 -7.07 -10.43
C HIS A 52 -8.19 -6.06 -10.27
N GLY A 53 -9.44 -6.54 -10.21
CA GLY A 53 -10.64 -5.74 -10.03
C GLY A 53 -11.01 -5.46 -8.57
N MET A 54 -10.05 -5.43 -7.64
CA MET A 54 -10.29 -5.30 -6.19
C MET A 54 -10.71 -3.89 -5.72
N THR A 55 -11.28 -3.08 -6.61
CA THR A 55 -11.59 -1.66 -6.36
C THR A 55 -12.55 -1.45 -5.18
N GLU A 56 -13.67 -2.16 -5.15
CA GLU A 56 -14.67 -2.04 -4.09
C GLU A 56 -14.13 -2.38 -2.69
N PRO A 57 -13.45 -3.53 -2.47
CA PRO A 57 -12.86 -3.82 -1.16
C PRO A 57 -11.66 -2.92 -0.81
N ALA A 58 -11.02 -2.28 -1.78
CA ALA A 58 -9.91 -1.35 -1.54
C ALA A 58 -10.37 0.03 -1.06
N PHE A 59 -11.58 0.48 -1.43
CA PHE A 59 -12.05 1.83 -1.11
C PHE A 59 -12.10 2.16 0.40
N PRO A 60 -12.60 1.29 1.30
CA PRO A 60 -12.59 1.59 2.73
C PRO A 60 -11.18 1.85 3.27
N LEU A 61 -10.20 1.03 2.88
CA LEU A 61 -8.80 1.18 3.28
C LEU A 61 -8.21 2.50 2.80
N LEU A 62 -8.49 2.88 1.55
CA LEU A 62 -8.06 4.15 0.98
C LEU A 62 -8.67 5.35 1.74
N LEU A 63 -9.97 5.32 1.99
CA LEU A 63 -10.68 6.41 2.68
C LEU A 63 -10.21 6.56 4.13
N GLU A 64 -9.98 5.46 4.84
CA GLU A 64 -9.42 5.45 6.18
C GLU A 64 -8.02 6.10 6.18
N PHE A 65 -7.12 5.62 5.33
CA PHE A 65 -5.77 6.17 5.21
C PHE A 65 -5.78 7.68 4.91
N VAL A 66 -6.56 8.13 3.91
CA VAL A 66 -6.64 9.55 3.56
C VAL A 66 -7.20 10.38 4.72
N SER A 67 -8.23 9.89 5.41
CA SER A 67 -8.84 10.55 6.56
C SER A 67 -7.83 10.72 7.71
N GLU A 68 -7.08 9.67 8.03
CA GLU A 68 -6.03 9.70 9.06
C GLU A 68 -4.91 10.69 8.70
N LYS A 69 -4.37 10.61 7.48
CA LYS A 69 -3.27 11.48 7.05
C LYS A 69 -3.69 12.94 6.93
N SER A 70 -4.92 13.20 6.50
CA SER A 70 -5.45 14.57 6.43
C SER A 70 -5.59 15.20 7.81
N LYS A 71 -6.00 14.43 8.83
CA LYS A 71 -6.07 14.92 10.22
C LYS A 71 -4.70 15.21 10.79
N GLN A 72 -3.70 14.36 10.51
CA GLN A 72 -2.33 14.55 10.96
C GLN A 72 -1.70 15.81 10.33
N ALA A 73 -1.99 16.10 9.07
CA ALA A 73 -1.47 17.29 8.38
C ALA A 73 -2.09 18.62 8.86
N GLN A 74 -3.21 18.57 9.57
CA GLN A 74 -3.89 19.74 10.14
C GLN A 74 -3.47 20.06 11.57
N GLN A 75 -2.67 19.20 12.20
CA GLN A 75 -2.09 19.38 13.54
C GLN A 75 -0.73 20.07 13.43
#